data_AF-A0A2V8J9D8-F1
#
_entry.id   AF-A0A2V8J9D8-F1
#
_cell.length_a   1.000
_cell.length_b   1.000
_cell.length_c   1.000
_cell.angle_alpha   90.00
_cell.angle_beta   90.00
_cell.angle_gamma   90.00
#
_symmetry.space_group_name_H-M   'P 1'
#
loop_
_entity.id
_entity.type
_entity.pdbx_description
1 polymer ?
#
loop_
_entity_poly.entity_id
_entity_poly.type
_entity_poly.pdbx_seq_one_letter_code
_entity_poly.pdbx_strand_id
1 'polypeptide(L)'
;MKKKTRKPKSKDVTVAVTQKDYDREVRAGVKEDETFKSGVYRGRRGGFLERHPEALTEKVETKIGIYIKLDRDILQFFKQRAKRPNAAPYQTQINNALRAFMEGTQEPPHFSELINNEKFIAALAERVRRGVPSRS
;
A
#
# COMPACT_ATOMS: atom_id res chain seq x y z
N MET A 1 -21.15 -26.15 -12.38
CA MET A 1 -19.76 -26.59 -12.06
C MET A 1 -19.59 -26.62 -10.54
N LYS A 2 -19.41 -27.80 -9.92
CA LYS A 2 -19.20 -27.91 -8.46
C LYS A 2 -17.75 -27.51 -8.13
N LYS A 3 -17.56 -26.41 -7.38
CA LYS A 3 -16.24 -25.96 -6.91
C LYS A 3 -15.69 -27.00 -5.93
N LYS A 4 -14.57 -27.66 -6.28
CA LYS A 4 -13.83 -28.55 -5.36
C LYS A 4 -13.30 -27.70 -4.20
N THR A 5 -13.88 -27.84 -3.02
CA THR A 5 -13.34 -27.26 -1.79
C THR A 5 -12.05 -28.00 -1.43
N ARG A 6 -10.93 -27.27 -1.36
CA ARG A 6 -9.63 -27.83 -0.95
C ARG A 6 -9.68 -28.09 0.56
N LYS A 7 -9.32 -29.31 0.99
CA LYS A 7 -9.19 -29.65 2.42
C LYS A 7 -8.16 -28.70 3.09
N PRO A 8 -8.42 -28.22 4.32
CA PRO A 8 -7.47 -27.38 5.04
C PRO A 8 -6.18 -28.16 5.30
N LYS A 9 -5.03 -27.54 5.01
CA LYS A 9 -3.72 -28.14 5.26
C LYS A 9 -3.44 -28.16 6.77
N SER A 10 -2.75 -29.19 7.25
CA SER A 10 -2.29 -29.27 8.65
C SER A 10 -1.43 -28.06 9.00
N LYS A 11 -1.58 -27.57 10.24
CA LYS A 11 -0.76 -26.47 10.76
C LYS A 11 0.69 -26.90 11.00
N ASP A 12 0.95 -28.18 11.22
CA ASP A 12 2.31 -28.68 11.45
C ASP A 12 3.03 -28.99 10.14
N VAL A 13 4.29 -28.58 10.07
CA VAL A 13 5.21 -28.81 8.95
C VAL A 13 6.46 -29.47 9.49
N THR A 14 6.78 -30.62 8.91
CA THR A 14 8.04 -31.29 9.13
C THR A 14 8.90 -31.10 7.89
N VAL A 15 10.11 -30.58 8.06
CA VAL A 15 11.11 -30.44 7.01
C VAL A 15 12.27 -31.36 7.37
N ALA A 16 12.54 -32.36 6.54
CA ALA A 16 13.72 -33.19 6.66
C ALA A 16 14.81 -32.62 5.74
N VAL A 17 15.91 -32.17 6.34
CA VAL A 17 17.09 -31.69 5.62
C VAL A 17 18.10 -32.83 5.61
N THR A 18 18.46 -33.30 4.42
CA THR A 18 19.44 -34.37 4.26
C THR A 18 20.87 -33.81 4.29
N GLN A 19 21.87 -34.64 4.59
CA GLN A 19 23.29 -34.24 4.51
C GLN A 19 23.65 -33.69 3.12
N LYS A 20 23.07 -34.28 2.08
CA LYS A 20 23.26 -33.84 0.69
C LYS A 20 22.69 -32.44 0.43
N ASP A 21 21.60 -32.07 1.11
CA ASP A 21 21.02 -30.73 0.99
C ASP A 21 21.89 -29.69 1.70
N TYR A 22 22.40 -30.02 2.89
CA TYR A 22 23.35 -29.18 3.63
C TYR A 22 24.63 -28.93 2.81
N ASP A 23 25.27 -29.99 2.33
CA ASP A 23 26.51 -29.88 1.54
C ASP A 23 26.29 -29.08 0.24
N ARG A 24 25.08 -29.13 -0.33
CA ARG A 24 24.71 -28.36 -1.53
C ARG A 24 24.63 -26.86 -1.21
N GLU A 25 24.04 -26.49 -0.09
CA GLU A 25 23.90 -25.08 0.31
C GLU A 25 25.25 -24.47 0.71
N VAL A 26 26.09 -25.23 1.43
CA VAL A 26 27.46 -24.80 1.75
C VAL A 26 28.29 -24.60 0.47
N ARG A 27 28.21 -25.51 -0.50
CA ARG A 27 28.88 -25.33 -1.82
C ARG A 27 28.32 -24.17 -2.63
N ALA A 28 27.06 -23.81 -2.43
CA ALA A 28 26.45 -22.63 -3.06
C ALA A 28 26.92 -21.31 -2.41
N GLY A 29 27.79 -21.37 -1.39
CA GLY A 29 28.38 -20.21 -0.74
C GLY A 29 27.54 -19.67 0.42
N VAL A 30 26.54 -20.43 0.88
CA VAL A 30 25.82 -20.10 2.12
C VAL A 30 26.74 -20.44 3.30
N LYS A 31 26.89 -19.50 4.25
CA LYS A 31 27.71 -19.73 5.43
C LYS A 31 27.09 -20.80 6.32
N GLU A 32 27.92 -21.53 7.07
CA GLU A 32 27.51 -22.66 7.91
C GLU A 32 26.51 -22.27 9.03
N ASP A 33 26.51 -21.02 9.47
CA ASP A 33 25.60 -20.45 10.46
C ASP A 33 24.23 -20.07 9.89
N GLU A 34 24.14 -19.90 8.58
CA GLU A 34 22.91 -19.56 7.85
C GLU A 34 22.26 -20.80 7.20
N THR A 35 22.91 -21.96 7.26
CA THR A 35 22.43 -23.23 6.69
C THR A 35 21.71 -24.11 7.71
N PHE A 36 20.62 -24.76 7.30
CA PHE A 36 19.99 -25.77 8.14
C PHE A 36 20.87 -27.02 8.20
N LYS A 37 21.35 -27.38 9.39
CA LYS A 37 22.08 -28.64 9.61
C LYS A 37 21.21 -29.84 9.21
N SER A 38 21.85 -30.95 8.85
CA SER A 38 21.13 -32.19 8.56
C SER A 38 20.25 -32.60 9.76
N GLY A 39 18.95 -32.79 9.55
CA GLY A 39 18.03 -33.07 10.64
C GLY A 39 16.56 -32.88 10.28
N VAL A 40 15.70 -33.21 11.23
CA VAL A 40 14.24 -33.06 11.10
C VAL A 40 13.79 -31.84 11.88
N TYR A 41 13.35 -30.82 11.16
CA TYR A 41 12.82 -29.59 11.72
C TYR A 41 11.30 -29.65 11.79
N ARG A 42 10.75 -29.32 12.95
CA ARG A 42 9.30 -29.18 13.16
C ARG A 42 8.96 -27.71 13.32
N GLY A 43 8.03 -27.24 12.50
CA GLY A 43 7.52 -25.88 12.56
C GLY A 43 6.00 -25.85 12.44
N ARG A 44 5.40 -24.79 12.97
CA ARG A 44 3.96 -24.51 12.81
C ARG A 44 3.77 -23.44 11.74
N ARG A 45 2.97 -23.72 10.70
CA ARG A 45 2.56 -22.70 9.71
C ARG A 45 1.86 -21.55 10.45
N GLY A 46 2.38 -20.34 10.29
CA GLY A 46 1.86 -19.15 10.97
C GLY A 46 2.29 -19.00 12.43
N GLY A 47 3.07 -19.93 13.00
CA GLY A 47 3.52 -19.85 14.39
C GLY A 47 4.48 -18.69 14.68
N PHE A 48 5.11 -18.10 13.65
CA PHE A 48 5.86 -16.84 13.78
C PHE A 48 4.90 -15.66 13.98
N LEU A 49 3.88 -15.53 13.13
CA LEU A 49 2.84 -14.49 13.23
C LEU A 49 2.05 -14.59 14.54
N GLU A 50 1.77 -15.81 15.03
CA GLU A 50 1.10 -16.02 16.33
C GLU A 50 1.96 -15.55 17.51
N ARG A 51 3.30 -15.63 17.41
CA ARG A 51 4.24 -15.21 18.46
C ARG A 51 4.61 -13.73 18.40
N HIS A 52 4.43 -13.11 17.23
CA HIS A 52 4.75 -11.71 16.97
C HIS A 52 3.54 -10.96 16.40
N PRO A 53 2.47 -10.74 17.19
CA PRO A 53 1.31 -9.95 16.76
C PRO A 53 1.69 -8.49 16.42
N GLU A 54 2.79 -7.98 16.95
CA GLU A 54 3.38 -6.68 16.61
C GLU A 54 3.75 -6.55 15.12
N ALA A 55 4.12 -7.67 14.46
CA ALA A 55 4.39 -7.71 13.03
C ALA A 55 3.13 -7.49 12.16
N LEU A 56 1.94 -7.56 12.76
CA LEU A 56 0.66 -7.25 12.11
C LEU A 56 0.20 -5.81 12.34
N THR A 57 0.82 -5.07 13.27
CA THR A 57 0.35 -3.74 13.71
C THR A 57 1.03 -2.59 12.96
N GLU A 58 2.15 -2.84 12.29
CA GLU A 58 2.60 -1.93 11.24
C GLU A 58 1.46 -1.80 10.23
N LYS A 59 0.96 -0.58 10.02
CA LYS A 59 -0.12 -0.25 9.08
C LYS A 59 0.20 -0.86 7.72
N VAL A 60 -0.21 -2.10 7.50
CA VAL A 60 -0.21 -2.68 6.17
C VAL A 60 -1.29 -1.90 5.45
N GLU A 61 -0.89 -1.02 4.52
CA GLU A 61 -1.80 -0.41 3.57
C GLU A 61 -2.58 -1.56 2.92
N THR A 62 -3.77 -1.82 3.44
CA THR A 62 -4.55 -2.98 3.01
C THR A 62 -4.95 -2.69 1.58
N LYS A 63 -4.26 -3.32 0.64
CA LYS A 63 -4.54 -3.16 -0.78
C LYS A 63 -5.86 -3.84 -1.07
N ILE A 64 -6.92 -3.06 -1.18
CA ILE A 64 -8.25 -3.55 -1.54
C ILE A 64 -8.33 -3.67 -3.06
N GLY A 65 -8.62 -4.88 -3.54
CA GLY A 65 -8.94 -5.12 -4.95
C GLY A 65 -10.43 -4.91 -5.19
N ILE A 66 -10.79 -3.95 -6.03
CA ILE A 66 -12.18 -3.74 -6.46
C ILE A 66 -12.38 -4.24 -7.89
N TYR A 67 -13.55 -4.80 -8.17
CA TYR A 67 -13.97 -5.11 -9.53
C TYR A 67 -15.01 -4.07 -9.96
N ILE A 68 -14.62 -3.17 -10.87
CA ILE A 68 -15.49 -2.14 -11.42
C ILE A 68 -15.53 -2.28 -12.94
N LYS A 69 -16.69 -2.01 -13.54
CA LYS A 69 -16.79 -1.83 -14.99
C LYS A 69 -16.36 -0.40 -15.30
N LEU A 70 -15.37 -0.25 -16.16
CA LEU A 70 -14.88 1.02 -16.67
C LEU A 70 -15.18 1.09 -18.15
N ASP A 71 -15.50 2.28 -18.64
CA ASP A 71 -15.72 2.51 -20.06
C ASP A 71 -14.42 2.30 -20.86
N ARG A 72 -14.60 1.89 -22.12
CA ARG A 72 -13.51 1.48 -22.99
C ARG A 72 -12.55 2.63 -23.29
N ASP A 73 -13.09 3.83 -23.47
CA ASP A 73 -12.37 5.06 -23.75
C ASP A 73 -11.46 5.47 -22.58
N ILE A 74 -11.95 5.40 -21.33
CA ILE A 74 -11.18 5.67 -20.12
C ILE A 74 -9.98 4.72 -20.03
N LEU A 75 -10.21 3.42 -20.21
CA LEU A 75 -9.13 2.44 -20.19
C LEU A 75 -8.12 2.69 -21.32
N GLN A 76 -8.60 3.04 -22.51
CA GLN A 76 -7.76 3.31 -23.67
C GLN A 76 -6.89 4.56 -23.48
N PHE A 77 -7.46 5.62 -22.89
CA PHE A 77 -6.75 6.85 -22.55
C PHE A 77 -5.53 6.57 -21.66
N PHE A 78 -5.72 5.88 -20.53
CA PHE A 78 -4.61 5.57 -19.62
C PHE A 78 -3.61 4.59 -20.23
N LYS A 79 -4.06 3.64 -21.06
CA LYS A 79 -3.15 2.74 -21.80
C LYS A 79 -2.28 3.50 -22.79
N GLN A 80 -2.83 4.46 -23.53
CA GLN A 80 -2.04 5.28 -24.46
C GLN A 80 -1.02 6.14 -23.71
N ARG A 81 -1.42 6.73 -22.58
CA ARG A 81 -0.52 7.52 -21.73
C ARG A 81 0.63 6.68 -21.16
N ALA A 82 0.35 5.44 -20.77
CA ALA A 82 1.37 4.50 -20.27
C ALA A 82 2.38 4.01 -21.33
N LYS A 83 2.10 4.19 -22.63
CA LYS A 83 3.07 3.85 -23.71
C LYS A 83 4.18 4.89 -23.87
N ARG A 84 4.07 6.06 -23.23
CA ARG A 84 5.11 7.09 -23.28
C ARG A 84 6.35 6.66 -22.50
N PRO A 85 7.57 7.01 -22.95
CA PRO A 85 8.77 6.74 -22.17
C PRO A 85 8.67 7.41 -20.80
N ASN A 86 9.14 6.72 -19.75
CA ASN A 86 9.07 7.15 -18.35
C ASN A 86 7.66 7.37 -17.78
N ALA A 87 6.61 6.89 -18.44
CA ALA A 87 5.26 6.96 -17.90
C ALA A 87 4.98 5.83 -16.89
N ALA A 88 4.23 6.16 -15.83
CA ALA A 88 3.74 5.17 -14.88
C ALA A 88 2.76 4.18 -15.55
N PRO A 89 2.59 2.96 -15.05
CA PRO A 89 1.57 2.02 -15.54
C PRO A 89 0.15 2.60 -15.45
N TYR A 90 -0.75 2.19 -16.35
CA TYR A 90 -2.11 2.73 -16.42
C TYR A 90 -2.88 2.59 -15.10
N GLN A 91 -2.68 1.50 -14.34
CA GLN A 91 -3.30 1.29 -13.03
C GLN A 91 -2.82 2.33 -12.00
N THR A 92 -1.52 2.60 -11.96
CA THR A 92 -0.93 3.63 -11.09
C THR A 92 -1.50 5.01 -11.44
N GLN A 93 -1.64 5.31 -12.73
CA GLN A 93 -2.24 6.56 -13.19
C GLN A 93 -3.71 6.69 -12.75
N ILE A 94 -4.50 5.63 -12.86
CA ILE A 94 -5.90 5.61 -12.39
C ILE A 94 -5.95 5.85 -10.87
N ASN A 95 -5.14 5.15 -10.09
CA ASN A 95 -5.10 5.32 -8.63
C ASN A 95 -4.71 6.76 -8.24
N ASN A 96 -3.72 7.34 -8.93
CA ASN A 96 -3.31 8.72 -8.67
C ASN A 96 -4.39 9.72 -9.07
N ALA A 97 -5.13 9.49 -10.15
CA ALA A 97 -6.26 10.33 -10.53
C ALA A 97 -7.39 10.27 -9.49
N LEU A 98 -7.69 9.08 -8.95
CA LEU A 98 -8.66 8.92 -7.87
C LEU A 98 -8.22 9.63 -6.58
N ARG A 99 -6.93 9.53 -6.22
CA ARG A 99 -6.37 10.28 -5.09
C ARG A 99 -6.45 11.79 -5.30
N ALA A 100 -6.03 12.27 -6.46
CA ALA A 100 -6.11 13.69 -6.80
C ALA A 100 -7.55 14.20 -6.79
N PHE A 101 -8.52 13.37 -7.21
CA PHE A 101 -9.94 13.69 -7.09
C PHE A 101 -10.36 13.78 -5.61
N MET A 102 -9.96 12.82 -4.78
CA MET A 102 -10.23 12.88 -3.33
C MET A 102 -9.60 14.11 -2.66
N GLU A 103 -8.35 14.43 -2.99
CA GLU A 103 -7.62 15.59 -2.49
C GLU A 103 -8.23 16.91 -2.98
N GLY A 104 -8.67 16.98 -4.25
CA GLY A 104 -9.38 18.14 -4.79
C GLY A 104 -10.82 18.28 -4.28
N THR A 105 -11.45 17.19 -3.82
CA THR A 105 -12.77 17.22 -3.14
C THR A 105 -12.63 17.67 -1.69
N GLN A 106 -11.42 17.60 -1.10
CA GLN A 106 -11.11 18.33 0.12
C GLN A 106 -10.90 19.81 -0.24
N GLU A 107 -11.97 20.51 -0.59
CA GLU A 107 -11.88 21.93 -0.80
C GLU A 107 -11.39 22.62 0.49
N PRO A 108 -10.41 23.54 0.42
CA PRO A 108 -10.26 24.54 1.48
C PRO A 108 -11.61 25.24 1.66
N PRO A 109 -12.00 25.64 2.89
CA PRO A 109 -13.34 26.18 3.16
C PRO A 109 -13.74 27.16 2.07
N HIS A 110 -14.84 26.87 1.40
CA HIS A 110 -15.28 27.54 0.18
C HIS A 110 -15.24 29.05 0.45
N PHE A 111 -14.64 29.87 -0.42
CA PHE A 111 -14.49 31.31 -0.17
C PHE A 111 -15.84 31.98 0.20
N SER A 112 -16.96 31.45 -0.29
CA SER A 112 -18.30 31.87 0.10
C SER A 112 -18.62 31.64 1.59
N GLU A 113 -18.15 30.55 2.19
CA GLU A 113 -18.33 30.29 3.63
C GLU A 113 -17.52 31.29 4.47
N LEU A 114 -16.33 31.66 4.01
CA LEU A 114 -15.52 32.70 4.66
C LEU A 114 -16.15 34.10 4.50
N ILE A 115 -16.70 34.40 3.32
CA ILE A 115 -17.41 35.66 3.04
C ILE A 115 -18.71 35.76 3.85
N ASN A 116 -19.34 34.65 4.21
CA ASN A 116 -20.55 34.63 5.03
C ASN A 116 -20.24 34.55 6.54
N ASN A 117 -18.97 34.42 6.95
CA ASN A 117 -18.58 34.32 8.34
C ASN A 117 -18.29 35.71 8.92
N GLU A 118 -19.24 36.25 9.70
CA GLU A 118 -19.13 37.60 10.29
C GLU A 118 -17.86 37.81 11.13
N LYS A 119 -17.40 36.79 11.86
CA LYS A 119 -16.16 36.87 12.66
C LYS A 119 -14.94 37.02 11.75
N PHE A 120 -14.93 36.32 10.62
CA PHE A 120 -13.86 36.42 9.62
C PHE A 120 -13.85 37.80 8.97
N ILE A 121 -15.02 38.32 8.57
CA ILE A 121 -15.16 39.66 7.98
C ILE A 121 -14.70 40.74 8.97
N ALA A 122 -15.08 40.63 10.25
CA ALA A 122 -14.67 41.57 11.30
C ALA A 122 -13.14 41.56 11.49
N ALA A 123 -12.53 40.37 11.54
CA ALA A 123 -11.08 40.22 11.65
C ALA A 123 -10.34 40.77 10.41
N LEU A 124 -10.89 40.56 9.20
CA LEU A 124 -10.35 41.09 7.96
C LEU A 124 -10.43 42.62 7.93
N ALA A 125 -11.56 43.20 8.32
CA ALA A 125 -11.75 44.65 8.39
C ALA A 125 -10.78 45.32 9.37
N GLU A 126 -10.52 44.68 10.52
CA GLU A 126 -9.48 45.09 11.46
C GLU A 126 -8.08 44.99 10.85
N ARG A 127 -7.78 43.90 10.13
CA ARG A 127 -6.48 43.68 9.48
C ARG A 127 -6.18 44.73 8.41
N VAL A 128 -7.18 45.08 7.59
CA VAL A 128 -7.07 46.10 6.53
C VAL A 128 -6.89 47.49 7.15
N ARG A 129 -7.62 47.81 8.22
CA ARG A 129 -7.46 49.08 8.96
C ARG A 129 -6.07 49.25 9.58
N ARG A 130 -5.44 48.15 10.01
CA ARG A 130 -4.07 48.19 10.58
C ARG A 130 -2.97 48.35 9.53
N GLY A 131 -3.32 48.33 8.24
CA GLY A 131 -2.35 48.38 7.14
C GLY A 131 -1.57 47.08 7.00
N VAL A 132 -1.31 46.67 5.76
CA VAL A 132 -0.46 45.52 5.49
C VAL A 132 0.98 45.96 5.75
N PRO A 133 1.74 45.36 6.68
CA PRO A 133 3.17 45.60 6.73
C PRO A 133 3.76 45.05 5.43
N SER A 134 4.18 45.99 4.58
CA SER A 134 5.02 45.71 3.41
C SER A 134 6.22 44.91 3.88
N ARG A 135 6.25 43.62 3.54
CA ARG A 135 7.48 42.81 3.65
C ARG A 135 8.38 43.24 2.49
N SER A 136 9.20 44.25 2.75
CA SER A 136 10.45 44.51 2.04
C SER A 136 11.53 43.54 2.51
#